data_AF-A0AAN2BK34-F1
#
_entry.id   AF-A0AAN2BK34-F1
#
_cell.length_a   1.000
_cell.length_b   1.000
_cell.length_c   1.000
_cell.angle_alpha   90.00
_cell.angle_beta   90.00
_cell.angle_gamma   90.00
#
_symmetry.space_group_name_H-M   'P 1'
#
loop_
_entity.id
_entity.type
_entity.pdbx_description
1 polymer ?
#
loop_
_entity_poly.entity_id
_entity_poly.type
_entity_poly.pdbx_seq_one_letter_code
_entity_poly.pdbx_strand_id
1 'polypeptide(L)'
;MKHSLQLKLGTQLTMTPQLQQAIRLLQLSTLDLQNEIQEALENNPMLEVTEDSGASDSSGDAERASNAQSELPADSETPVKAAETSPENTNDANEPAASDDWSENIPTDLAVDTSWDDIYQSGSSGSGLSRPENEDFDYDSRNASAETLQDHLMWQLNLTPMSDTDREIATAIIDAVEPSGMLSQTLDDIFEGMQKVFPDLEDDEVAAVLRRVQQFDPPGVASRNISECLYLQLLQLPESTPGFATAKALVADYLPLLGSRDFKQLMRKLKVKEPELQAAIALIQSLNPKPGDAISESSTEYVVPDVFVTKANNRWQVQLNPDIAPKLKINSDYASLVKRADSSSDNTYLKDNLQEARWFLKSLQSRNETLLKVATCIVERQQGFLEHGAEGMKPMVLHDVAEMVEMHESTISRVTTQKYMHTPQGIFELKYFFSSHVATESGGECSSTAIRAIIKKLVAAENTRKPLSDSKITELLADQGIKVARRTIAKYRESLQIPPSNERKQLV
;
A
#
# COMPACT_ATOMS: atom_id res chain seq x y z
N MET A 1 -44.57 35.57 43.59
CA MET A 1 -43.66 35.09 42.53
C MET A 1 -43.89 33.60 42.36
N LYS A 2 -44.55 33.17 41.28
CA LYS A 2 -44.69 31.74 40.95
C LYS A 2 -43.68 31.44 39.85
N HIS A 3 -42.62 30.70 40.18
CA HIS A 3 -41.68 30.18 39.19
C HIS A 3 -42.34 29.02 38.46
N SER A 4 -42.76 29.26 37.22
CA SER A 4 -43.14 28.21 36.29
C SER A 4 -41.88 27.50 35.78
N LEU A 5 -41.66 26.25 36.17
CA LEU A 5 -40.69 25.37 35.52
C LEU A 5 -41.20 25.03 34.10
N GLN A 6 -40.55 25.56 33.08
CA GLN A 6 -40.68 25.07 31.71
C GLN A 6 -39.78 23.84 31.54
N LEU A 7 -40.39 22.65 31.52
CA LEU A 7 -39.76 21.44 31.01
C LEU A 7 -39.57 21.58 29.50
N LYS A 8 -38.34 21.88 29.07
CA LYS A 8 -37.93 21.70 27.67
C LYS A 8 -37.83 20.21 27.41
N LEU A 9 -38.84 19.66 26.74
CA LEU A 9 -38.81 18.30 26.20
C LEU A 9 -37.86 18.29 25.00
N GLY A 10 -36.56 18.12 25.27
CA GLY A 10 -35.59 17.81 24.23
C GLY A 10 -35.81 16.36 23.80
N THR A 11 -36.25 16.15 22.56
CA THR A 11 -36.18 14.85 21.90
C THR A 11 -34.70 14.52 21.68
N GLN A 12 -34.01 14.04 22.71
CA GLN A 12 -32.79 13.27 22.49
C GLN A 12 -33.23 11.98 21.83
N LEU A 13 -32.99 11.88 20.52
CA LEU A 13 -33.04 10.61 19.81
C LEU A 13 -32.05 9.68 20.54
N THR A 14 -32.56 8.78 21.37
CA THR A 14 -31.74 7.72 21.94
C THR A 14 -31.33 6.84 20.76
N MET A 15 -30.11 7.05 20.27
CA MET A 15 -29.54 6.27 19.17
C MET A 15 -29.60 4.80 19.54
N THR A 16 -30.36 4.01 18.78
CA THR A 16 -30.39 2.56 18.97
C THR A 16 -28.98 1.99 18.72
N PRO A 17 -28.57 0.92 19.42
CA PRO A 17 -27.25 0.32 19.22
C PRO A 17 -27.01 -0.04 17.75
N GLN A 18 -28.07 -0.48 17.06
CA GLN A 18 -28.12 -0.64 15.61
C GLN A 18 -27.71 0.65 14.87
N LEU A 19 -28.38 1.79 15.07
CA LEU A 19 -27.99 3.04 14.38
C LEU A 19 -26.53 3.45 14.66
N GLN A 20 -26.02 3.20 15.87
CA GLN A 20 -24.61 3.46 16.20
C GLN A 20 -23.66 2.53 15.42
N GLN A 21 -23.99 1.25 15.30
CA GLN A 21 -23.23 0.28 14.53
C GLN A 21 -23.21 0.64 13.03
N ALA A 22 -24.32 1.10 12.46
CA ALA A 22 -24.39 1.50 11.05
C ALA A 22 -23.52 2.73 10.79
N ILE A 23 -23.50 3.68 11.72
CA ILE A 23 -22.65 4.86 11.61
C ILE A 23 -21.17 4.50 11.76
N ARG A 24 -20.84 3.54 12.63
CA ARG A 24 -19.48 3.00 12.79
C ARG A 24 -19.02 2.32 11.50
N LEU A 25 -19.89 1.53 10.89
CA LEU A 25 -19.67 0.92 9.58
C LEU A 25 -19.34 1.94 8.51
N LEU A 26 -19.88 3.17 8.51
CA LEU A 26 -19.51 4.18 7.51
C LEU A 26 -18.06 4.71 7.66
N GLN A 27 -17.49 4.64 8.86
CA GLN A 27 -16.16 5.20 9.16
C GLN A 27 -15.02 4.18 8.96
N LEU A 28 -15.30 2.91 9.17
CA LEU A 28 -14.30 1.82 9.16
C LEU A 28 -13.55 1.78 7.82
N SER A 29 -12.24 1.54 7.88
CA SER A 29 -11.41 1.33 6.67
C SER A 29 -11.85 0.04 5.95
N THR A 30 -11.25 -0.25 4.80
CA THR A 30 -11.52 -1.47 4.04
C THR A 30 -11.14 -2.71 4.84
N LEU A 31 -9.93 -2.69 5.41
CA LEU A 31 -9.39 -3.75 6.26
C LEU A 31 -10.23 -3.91 7.54
N ASP A 32 -10.59 -2.81 8.19
CA ASP A 32 -11.41 -2.90 9.40
C ASP A 32 -12.82 -3.41 9.09
N LEU A 33 -13.40 -3.04 7.93
CA LEU A 33 -14.68 -3.59 7.49
C LEU A 33 -14.58 -5.09 7.20
N GLN A 34 -13.47 -5.55 6.60
CA GLN A 34 -13.27 -6.98 6.36
C GLN A 34 -13.20 -7.76 7.68
N ASN A 35 -12.47 -7.24 8.66
CA ASN A 35 -12.41 -7.83 10.01
C ASN A 35 -13.79 -7.85 10.68
N GLU A 36 -14.56 -6.77 10.59
CA GLU A 36 -15.91 -6.70 11.16
C GLU A 36 -16.88 -7.66 10.43
N ILE A 37 -16.75 -7.82 9.10
CA ILE A 37 -17.54 -8.79 8.34
C ILE A 37 -17.19 -10.22 8.76
N GLN A 38 -15.89 -10.51 8.95
CA GLN A 38 -15.43 -11.81 9.42
C GLN A 38 -15.97 -12.12 10.82
N GLU A 39 -15.89 -11.16 11.75
CA GLU A 39 -16.47 -11.29 13.09
C GLU A 39 -18.00 -11.48 13.03
N ALA A 40 -18.69 -10.78 12.12
CA ALA A 40 -20.13 -10.95 11.95
C ALA A 40 -20.50 -12.33 11.35
N LEU A 41 -19.69 -12.88 10.45
CA LEU A 41 -19.85 -14.23 9.90
C LEU A 41 -19.64 -15.30 10.98
N GLU A 42 -18.63 -15.13 11.83
CA GLU A 42 -18.34 -16.07 12.92
C GLU A 42 -19.43 -16.06 14.00
N ASN A 43 -19.98 -14.89 14.31
CA ASN A 43 -21.02 -14.76 15.34
C ASN A 43 -22.43 -15.09 14.85
N ASN A 44 -22.70 -15.01 13.54
CA ASN A 44 -24.03 -15.19 12.99
C ASN A 44 -24.11 -16.35 11.97
N PRO A 45 -24.68 -17.50 12.36
CA PRO A 45 -24.81 -18.66 11.47
C PRO A 45 -25.74 -18.43 10.27
N MET A 46 -26.47 -17.31 10.22
CA MET A 46 -27.36 -16.97 9.10
C MET A 46 -26.61 -16.34 7.91
N LEU A 47 -25.37 -15.89 8.09
CA LEU A 47 -24.59 -15.22 7.06
C LEU A 47 -23.67 -16.20 6.34
N GLU A 48 -23.62 -16.11 5.01
CA GLU A 48 -22.69 -16.86 4.18
C GLU A 48 -22.01 -15.92 3.19
N VAL A 49 -20.72 -16.18 2.92
CA VAL A 49 -19.98 -15.54 1.83
C VAL A 49 -20.26 -16.37 0.58
N THR A 50 -20.73 -15.74 -0.50
CA THR A 50 -20.72 -16.44 -1.78
C THR A 50 -19.29 -16.47 -2.29
N GLU A 51 -18.64 -17.62 -2.20
CA GLU A 51 -17.52 -17.91 -3.08
C GLU A 51 -18.09 -17.97 -4.49
N ASP A 52 -17.58 -17.14 -5.40
CA ASP A 52 -17.84 -17.29 -6.83
C ASP A 52 -17.06 -18.52 -7.28
N SER A 53 -17.51 -19.70 -6.86
CA SER A 53 -17.12 -20.96 -7.45
C SER A 53 -17.56 -20.87 -8.90
N GLY A 54 -16.61 -20.64 -9.80
CA GLY A 54 -16.79 -20.73 -11.26
C GLY A 54 -17.10 -22.15 -11.70
N ALA A 55 -18.15 -22.75 -11.13
CA ALA A 55 -18.58 -24.12 -11.35
C ALA A 55 -20.09 -24.11 -11.65
N SER A 56 -20.39 -24.18 -12.95
CA SER A 56 -21.60 -24.77 -13.55
C SER A 56 -22.97 -24.22 -13.13
N ASP A 57 -23.40 -23.13 -13.75
CA ASP A 57 -24.81 -22.96 -14.14
C ASP A 57 -24.96 -23.43 -15.60
N SER A 58 -24.89 -24.75 -15.80
CA SER A 58 -25.44 -25.41 -16.99
C SER A 58 -26.71 -26.14 -16.60
N SER A 59 -27.75 -25.39 -16.23
CA SER A 59 -29.09 -25.91 -16.02
C SER A 59 -30.07 -25.27 -17.01
N GLY A 60 -30.22 -25.95 -18.15
CA GLY A 60 -31.49 -26.16 -18.85
C GLY A 60 -32.31 -24.93 -19.26
N ASP A 61 -32.02 -24.39 -20.44
CA ASP A 61 -32.98 -23.57 -21.19
C ASP A 61 -33.25 -24.25 -22.54
N ALA A 62 -34.15 -25.24 -22.55
CA ALA A 62 -34.63 -25.90 -23.76
C ALA A 62 -35.99 -26.59 -23.58
N GLU A 63 -37.05 -25.86 -23.21
CA GLU A 63 -38.43 -26.31 -23.45
C GLU A 63 -39.30 -25.17 -23.96
N ARG A 64 -39.35 -25.00 -25.29
CA ARG A 64 -40.49 -24.43 -26.01
C ARG A 64 -40.36 -24.70 -27.52
N ALA A 65 -40.82 -25.87 -27.96
CA ALA A 65 -41.55 -26.09 -29.22
C ALA A 65 -41.69 -27.60 -29.51
N SER A 66 -42.73 -28.22 -28.94
CA SER A 66 -43.29 -29.45 -29.49
C SER A 66 -44.57 -29.08 -30.26
N ASN A 67 -44.59 -29.30 -31.59
CA ASN A 67 -45.53 -30.21 -32.26
C ASN A 67 -45.57 -29.97 -33.79
N ALA A 68 -45.15 -30.96 -34.60
CA ALA A 68 -45.80 -31.38 -35.86
C ALA A 68 -44.98 -32.49 -36.57
N GLN A 69 -45.33 -33.75 -36.24
CA GLN A 69 -45.50 -34.96 -37.07
C GLN A 69 -44.68 -35.26 -38.36
N SER A 70 -44.22 -36.54 -38.38
CA SER A 70 -44.15 -37.54 -39.49
C SER A 70 -43.07 -37.34 -40.58
N GLU A 71 -42.22 -38.29 -41.00
CA GLU A 71 -42.37 -39.75 -41.30
C GLU A 71 -41.02 -40.53 -41.25
N LEU A 72 -41.08 -41.83 -40.86
CA LEU A 72 -40.29 -43.05 -41.24
C LEU A 72 -38.74 -43.02 -41.47
N PRO A 73 -38.03 -44.06 -40.97
CA PRO A 73 -36.91 -44.64 -41.74
C PRO A 73 -36.98 -46.18 -41.85
N ALA A 74 -36.61 -46.70 -43.01
CA ALA A 74 -36.42 -48.14 -43.28
C ALA A 74 -35.02 -48.40 -43.86
N ASP A 75 -34.26 -49.11 -43.05
CA ASP A 75 -33.32 -50.21 -43.34
C ASP A 75 -32.26 -50.17 -44.47
N SER A 76 -31.07 -50.59 -43.99
CA SER A 76 -30.12 -51.55 -44.58
C SER A 76 -29.22 -51.13 -45.75
N GLU A 77 -27.91 -51.21 -45.54
CA GLU A 77 -27.06 -52.26 -46.15
C GLU A 77 -25.64 -52.25 -45.55
N THR A 78 -25.18 -53.43 -45.13
CA THR A 78 -23.76 -53.80 -44.97
C THR A 78 -23.41 -54.83 -46.04
N PRO A 79 -22.13 -54.99 -46.43
CA PRO A 79 -21.47 -56.27 -46.11
C PRO A 79 -19.96 -56.11 -45.78
N VAL A 80 -19.40 -56.71 -44.72
CA VAL A 80 -19.01 -58.12 -44.45
C VAL A 80 -17.54 -58.48 -44.85
N LYS A 81 -16.72 -58.64 -43.79
CA LYS A 81 -15.66 -59.65 -43.47
C LYS A 81 -14.50 -59.99 -44.42
N ALA A 82 -13.29 -60.06 -43.84
CA ALA A 82 -12.49 -61.29 -43.74
C ALA A 82 -11.44 -61.18 -42.61
N ALA A 83 -11.15 -62.31 -41.95
CA ALA A 83 -10.33 -62.47 -40.75
C ALA A 83 -8.95 -63.08 -41.06
N GLU A 84 -7.94 -62.88 -40.20
CA GLU A 84 -6.98 -63.91 -39.76
C GLU A 84 -5.96 -63.39 -38.69
N THR A 85 -5.97 -64.09 -37.54
CA THR A 85 -4.99 -64.45 -36.48
C THR A 85 -3.58 -63.80 -36.26
N SER A 86 -3.30 -63.60 -34.95
CA SER A 86 -2.16 -63.05 -34.14
C SER A 86 -0.81 -63.84 -34.12
N PRO A 87 0.22 -63.55 -33.25
CA PRO A 87 0.56 -62.41 -32.35
C PRO A 87 2.05 -61.91 -32.40
N GLU A 88 2.40 -60.99 -31.47
CA GLU A 88 3.71 -60.37 -31.05
C GLU A 88 3.88 -58.89 -31.52
N ASN A 89 4.20 -57.87 -30.70
CA ASN A 89 4.58 -57.77 -29.28
C ASN A 89 4.36 -56.30 -28.80
N THR A 90 3.98 -56.16 -27.52
CA THR A 90 4.26 -55.05 -26.57
C THR A 90 3.96 -53.58 -26.96
N ASN A 91 2.92 -53.00 -26.34
CA ASN A 91 3.11 -51.87 -25.42
C ASN A 91 1.86 -51.59 -24.57
N ASP A 92 2.15 -51.41 -23.29
CA ASP A 92 1.30 -51.29 -22.12
C ASP A 92 0.84 -49.83 -21.96
N ALA A 93 -0.46 -49.58 -21.85
CA ALA A 93 -1.02 -48.30 -21.39
C ALA A 93 -2.44 -48.55 -20.86
N ASN A 94 -2.48 -48.88 -19.58
CA ASN A 94 -3.66 -49.07 -18.76
C ASN A 94 -4.25 -47.69 -18.40
N GLU A 95 -5.37 -47.30 -19.01
CA GLU A 95 -6.24 -46.23 -18.51
C GLU A 95 -7.24 -46.84 -17.50
N PRO A 96 -7.23 -46.49 -16.21
CA PRO A 96 -8.35 -46.78 -15.35
C PRO A 96 -9.36 -45.63 -15.43
N ALA A 97 -10.48 -45.90 -16.09
CA ALA A 97 -11.74 -45.23 -15.78
C ALA A 97 -12.16 -45.65 -14.37
N ALA A 98 -12.09 -44.72 -13.42
CA ALA A 98 -12.67 -44.88 -12.07
C ALA A 98 -13.03 -43.50 -11.51
N SER A 99 -14.19 -42.99 -11.88
CA SER A 99 -14.71 -41.71 -11.38
C SER A 99 -16.14 -41.83 -10.85
N ASP A 100 -16.49 -42.91 -10.15
CA ASP A 100 -17.85 -43.03 -9.59
C ASP A 100 -18.02 -44.02 -8.42
N ASP A 101 -17.01 -44.25 -7.57
CA ASP A 101 -17.14 -45.25 -6.48
C ASP A 101 -16.67 -44.77 -5.09
N TRP A 102 -16.54 -43.45 -4.88
CA TRP A 102 -16.07 -42.88 -3.59
C TRP A 102 -17.20 -42.37 -2.67
N SER A 103 -18.44 -42.38 -3.12
CA SER A 103 -19.59 -41.88 -2.35
C SER A 103 -20.42 -42.97 -1.66
N GLU A 104 -20.27 -44.25 -2.01
CA GLU A 104 -21.17 -45.31 -1.51
C GLU A 104 -20.65 -46.14 -0.32
N ASN A 105 -19.43 -45.92 0.18
CA ASN A 105 -18.92 -46.66 1.34
C ASN A 105 -18.30 -45.74 2.40
N ILE A 106 -19.16 -45.02 3.13
CA ILE A 106 -18.81 -44.47 4.45
C ILE A 106 -19.43 -45.40 5.51
N PRO A 107 -18.66 -46.30 6.14
CA PRO A 107 -19.14 -47.08 7.28
C PRO A 107 -19.65 -46.18 8.41
N THR A 108 -20.84 -46.47 8.93
CA THR A 108 -21.55 -45.67 9.94
C THR A 108 -20.98 -45.76 11.37
N ASP A 109 -19.75 -46.26 11.54
CA ASP A 109 -19.09 -46.32 12.84
C ASP A 109 -17.63 -45.87 12.68
N LEU A 110 -17.44 -44.55 12.71
CA LEU A 110 -16.11 -43.94 12.74
C LEU A 110 -15.52 -44.21 14.13
N ALA A 111 -14.47 -45.03 14.18
CA ALA A 111 -13.67 -45.18 15.39
C ALA A 111 -13.13 -43.80 15.79
N VAL A 112 -13.44 -43.39 17.02
CA VAL A 112 -13.23 -42.04 17.57
C VAL A 112 -11.75 -41.65 17.73
N ASP A 113 -10.80 -42.40 17.14
CA ASP A 113 -9.37 -42.22 17.39
C ASP A 113 -8.49 -42.48 16.14
N THR A 114 -8.93 -42.05 14.95
CA THR A 114 -7.99 -41.86 13.83
C THR A 114 -7.27 -40.53 14.03
N SER A 115 -6.00 -40.60 14.45
CA SER A 115 -5.12 -39.45 14.51
C SER A 115 -4.98 -38.80 13.14
N TRP A 116 -4.98 -37.47 13.11
CA TRP A 116 -4.84 -36.60 11.93
C TRP A 116 -3.68 -36.98 10.98
N ASP A 117 -2.68 -37.73 11.46
CA ASP A 117 -1.52 -38.24 10.69
C ASP A 117 -1.86 -39.35 9.67
N ASP A 118 -2.94 -40.12 9.84
CA ASP A 118 -3.25 -41.25 8.94
C ASP A 118 -4.01 -40.83 7.67
N ILE A 119 -4.58 -39.62 7.65
CA ILE A 119 -5.33 -39.06 6.50
C ILE A 119 -4.44 -38.13 5.68
N TYR A 120 -3.53 -37.40 6.33
CA TYR A 120 -2.51 -36.60 5.67
C TYR A 120 -1.19 -37.34 5.68
N GLN A 121 -0.89 -38.07 4.60
CA GLN A 121 0.49 -38.46 4.31
C GLN A 121 1.32 -37.18 4.17
N SER A 122 1.99 -36.79 5.25
CA SER A 122 3.05 -35.79 5.22
C SER A 122 4.10 -36.29 4.23
N GLY A 123 4.07 -35.73 3.03
CA GLY A 123 4.93 -36.09 1.91
C GLY A 123 6.37 -35.75 2.25
N SER A 124 7.07 -36.71 2.84
CA SER A 124 8.53 -36.72 2.90
C SER A 124 9.01 -38.15 2.85
N SER A 125 9.24 -38.63 1.62
CA SER A 125 10.02 -39.83 1.35
C SER A 125 10.74 -39.62 0.02
N GLY A 126 12.01 -39.24 0.12
CA GLY A 126 12.86 -38.98 -1.03
C GLY A 126 13.11 -40.22 -1.88
N SER A 127 13.14 -40.00 -3.19
CA SER A 127 14.05 -40.70 -4.11
C SER A 127 14.21 -39.81 -5.33
N GLY A 128 15.45 -39.38 -5.59
CA GLY A 128 15.79 -38.51 -6.70
C GLY A 128 15.45 -39.14 -8.04
N LEU A 129 14.48 -38.54 -8.74
CA LEU A 129 14.37 -38.62 -10.18
C LEU A 129 13.86 -37.28 -10.69
N SER A 130 14.75 -36.55 -11.38
CA SER A 130 14.46 -35.27 -12.01
C SER A 130 13.38 -35.45 -13.08
N ARG A 131 12.14 -35.06 -12.75
CA ARG A 131 11.08 -34.81 -13.73
C ARG A 131 10.92 -33.29 -13.85
N PRO A 132 11.13 -32.69 -15.04
CA PRO A 132 10.94 -31.27 -15.23
C PRO A 132 9.48 -31.05 -15.61
N GLU A 133 8.61 -30.91 -14.63
CA GLU A 133 7.29 -30.32 -14.83
C GLU A 133 7.08 -29.24 -13.77
N ASN A 134 6.77 -28.06 -14.30
CA ASN A 134 6.69 -26.78 -13.63
C ASN A 134 5.56 -26.74 -12.59
N GLU A 135 5.71 -25.82 -11.63
CA GLU A 135 4.64 -25.25 -10.80
C GLU A 135 4.08 -26.11 -9.65
N ASP A 136 4.93 -26.85 -8.92
CA ASP A 136 4.55 -27.36 -7.60
C ASP A 136 5.32 -26.65 -6.47
N PHE A 137 4.60 -25.74 -5.79
CA PHE A 137 4.73 -25.37 -4.38
C PHE A 137 6.10 -24.91 -3.86
N ASP A 138 6.55 -23.81 -4.42
CA ASP A 138 7.53 -22.92 -3.81
C ASP A 138 6.84 -22.03 -2.73
N TYR A 139 6.16 -22.66 -1.75
CA TYR A 139 5.55 -21.95 -0.61
C TYR A 139 6.63 -21.39 0.33
N ASP A 140 7.80 -22.04 0.40
CA ASP A 140 8.95 -21.57 1.18
C ASP A 140 9.66 -20.37 0.51
N SER A 141 9.69 -20.30 -0.82
CA SER A 141 10.33 -19.16 -1.51
C SER A 141 9.48 -17.88 -1.45
N ARG A 142 8.17 -18.00 -1.21
CA ARG A 142 7.27 -16.85 -0.95
C ARG A 142 7.43 -16.24 0.44
N ASN A 143 7.98 -16.98 1.40
CA ASN A 143 8.21 -16.54 2.78
C ASN A 143 9.69 -16.21 3.05
N ALA A 144 10.50 -15.97 2.02
CA ALA A 144 11.85 -15.47 2.22
C ALA A 144 11.78 -14.12 2.97
N SER A 145 12.29 -14.08 4.19
CA SER A 145 12.49 -12.83 4.92
C SER A 145 13.39 -11.93 4.08
N ALA A 146 12.95 -10.70 3.82
CA ALA A 146 13.80 -9.73 3.13
C ALA A 146 15.13 -9.60 3.88
N GLU A 147 16.24 -9.76 3.17
CA GLU A 147 17.57 -9.60 3.76
C GLU A 147 17.70 -8.17 4.29
N THR A 148 17.88 -8.04 5.61
CA THR A 148 18.13 -6.72 6.18
C THR A 148 19.60 -6.33 6.00
N LEU A 149 19.89 -5.04 6.04
CA LEU A 149 21.29 -4.58 6.06
C LEU A 149 22.06 -5.17 7.25
N GLN A 150 21.40 -5.36 8.39
CA GLN A 150 22.00 -5.99 9.57
C GLN A 150 22.37 -7.46 9.28
N ASP A 151 21.48 -8.21 8.63
CA ASP A 151 21.76 -9.61 8.24
C ASP A 151 22.96 -9.70 7.28
N HIS A 152 23.04 -8.78 6.31
CA HIS A 152 24.17 -8.72 5.38
C HIS A 152 25.50 -8.42 6.09
N LEU A 153 25.50 -7.51 7.06
CA LEU A 153 26.69 -7.20 7.86
C LEU A 153 27.07 -8.34 8.81
N MET A 154 26.08 -9.01 9.40
CA MET A 154 26.30 -10.19 10.23
C MET A 154 26.91 -11.34 9.43
N TRP A 155 26.44 -11.54 8.20
CA TRP A 155 27.06 -12.48 7.27
C TRP A 155 28.55 -12.13 7.03
N GLN A 156 28.88 -10.86 6.75
CA GLN A 156 30.28 -10.46 6.55
C GLN A 156 31.16 -10.56 7.80
N LEU A 157 30.60 -10.27 8.97
CA LEU A 157 31.26 -10.45 10.25
C LEU A 157 31.63 -11.92 10.46
N ASN A 158 30.75 -12.86 10.09
CA ASN A 158 31.03 -14.30 10.20
C ASN A 158 32.15 -14.78 9.26
N LEU A 159 32.37 -14.11 8.12
CA LEU A 159 33.49 -14.40 7.22
C LEU A 159 34.82 -13.75 7.64
N THR A 160 34.78 -12.78 8.56
CA THR A 160 35.96 -12.04 8.98
C THR A 160 36.57 -12.66 10.24
N PRO A 161 37.87 -13.03 10.25
CA PRO A 161 38.50 -13.53 11.45
C PRO A 161 38.63 -12.39 12.49
N MET A 162 37.96 -12.54 13.61
CA MET A 162 37.96 -11.63 14.76
C MET A 162 38.19 -12.44 16.05
N SER A 163 38.70 -11.80 17.10
CA SER A 163 38.66 -12.40 18.43
C SER A 163 37.22 -12.52 18.93
N ASP A 164 36.96 -13.38 19.92
CA ASP A 164 35.61 -13.54 20.47
C ASP A 164 35.09 -12.23 21.08
N THR A 165 35.98 -11.43 21.71
CA THR A 165 35.65 -10.10 22.24
C THR A 165 35.36 -9.10 21.13
N ASP A 166 36.18 -9.05 20.08
CA ASP A 166 35.95 -8.15 18.94
C ASP A 166 34.66 -8.48 18.19
N ARG A 167 34.30 -9.77 18.15
CA ARG A 167 33.06 -10.24 17.52
C ARG A 167 31.82 -9.74 18.26
N GLU A 168 31.84 -9.77 19.59
CA GLU A 168 30.74 -9.25 20.40
C GLU A 168 30.61 -7.73 20.25
N ILE A 169 31.73 -7.00 20.25
CA ILE A 169 31.75 -5.55 19.99
C ILE A 169 31.20 -5.24 18.59
N ALA A 170 31.64 -5.98 17.56
CA ALA A 170 31.17 -5.79 16.20
C ALA A 170 29.67 -6.09 16.05
N THR A 171 29.16 -7.09 16.78
CA THR A 171 27.72 -7.42 16.81
C THR A 171 26.92 -6.29 17.44
N ALA A 172 27.39 -5.72 18.56
CA ALA A 172 26.76 -4.56 19.19
C ALA A 172 26.77 -3.31 18.27
N ILE A 173 27.86 -3.11 17.52
CA ILE A 173 27.94 -2.02 16.53
C ILE A 173 26.94 -2.24 15.41
N ILE A 174 26.82 -3.45 14.86
CA ILE A 174 25.88 -3.76 13.77
C ILE A 174 24.42 -3.59 14.20
N ASP A 175 24.08 -3.97 15.43
CA ASP A 175 22.74 -3.76 16.00
C ASP A 175 22.40 -2.26 16.13
N ALA A 176 23.40 -1.42 16.43
CA ALA A 176 23.24 0.03 16.49
C ALA A 176 23.16 0.73 15.11
N VAL A 177 23.30 -0.01 14.00
CA VAL A 177 23.19 0.54 12.64
C VAL A 177 21.72 0.58 12.21
N GLU A 178 21.26 1.77 11.79
CA GLU A 178 19.94 1.97 11.20
C GLU A 178 19.82 1.35 9.81
N PRO A 179 18.59 1.14 9.29
CA PRO A 179 18.38 0.78 7.90
C PRO A 179 19.03 1.74 6.89
N SER A 180 19.25 3.00 7.30
CA SER A 180 19.95 4.02 6.48
C SER A 180 21.46 3.76 6.31
N GLY A 181 22.05 2.91 7.16
CA GLY A 181 23.49 2.61 7.22
C GLY A 181 24.29 3.49 8.19
N MET A 182 23.64 4.40 8.91
CA MET A 182 24.27 5.26 9.94
C MET A 182 24.10 4.67 11.35
N LEU A 183 24.98 5.06 12.28
CA LEU A 183 24.86 4.68 13.69
C LEU A 183 23.81 5.56 14.39
N SER A 184 22.86 4.95 15.10
CA SER A 184 21.93 5.67 15.98
C SER A 184 22.58 6.14 17.28
N GLN A 185 23.54 5.37 17.80
CA GLN A 185 24.14 5.56 19.12
C GLN A 185 25.55 6.15 19.03
N THR A 186 25.99 6.84 20.08
CA THR A 186 27.37 7.32 20.16
C THR A 186 28.31 6.19 20.57
N LEU A 187 29.61 6.35 20.31
CA LEU A 187 30.59 5.36 20.75
C LEU A 187 30.63 5.20 22.26
N ASP A 188 30.43 6.29 22.99
CA ASP A 188 30.47 6.31 24.45
C ASP A 188 29.31 5.46 25.02
N ASP A 189 28.13 5.52 24.39
CA ASP A 189 26.97 4.71 24.78
C ASP A 189 27.21 3.21 24.54
N ILE A 190 27.82 2.86 23.40
CA ILE A 190 28.18 1.47 23.06
C ILE A 190 29.24 0.97 24.05
N PHE A 191 30.22 1.82 24.39
CA PHE A 191 31.26 1.49 25.36
C PHE A 191 30.69 1.26 26.77
N GLU A 192 29.80 2.12 27.27
CA GLU A 192 29.17 1.92 28.59
C GLU A 192 28.34 0.62 28.64
N GLY A 193 27.68 0.28 27.53
CA GLY A 193 26.97 -0.99 27.38
C GLY A 193 27.91 -2.20 27.47
N MET A 194 29.04 -2.13 26.78
CA MET A 194 30.03 -3.22 26.71
C MET A 194 30.89 -3.34 27.96
N GLN A 195 31.17 -2.25 28.67
CA GLN A 195 31.96 -2.25 29.90
C GLN A 195 31.28 -3.05 31.03
N LYS A 196 29.95 -3.21 30.99
CA LYS A 196 29.19 -4.08 31.90
C LYS A 196 29.47 -5.57 31.67
N VAL A 197 29.86 -5.93 30.44
CA VAL A 197 30.12 -7.31 30.01
C VAL A 197 31.62 -7.61 30.08
N PHE A 198 32.47 -6.65 29.70
CA PHE A 198 33.93 -6.74 29.71
C PHE A 198 34.54 -5.59 30.51
N PRO A 199 34.98 -5.83 31.76
CA PRO A 199 35.56 -4.80 32.62
C PRO A 199 36.90 -4.25 32.14
N ASP A 200 37.63 -5.02 31.31
CA ASP A 200 38.98 -4.70 30.82
C ASP A 200 38.97 -3.96 29.46
N LEU A 201 37.80 -3.60 28.94
CA LEU A 201 37.65 -2.97 27.63
C LEU A 201 38.13 -1.51 27.66
N GLU A 202 38.91 -1.12 26.64
CA GLU A 202 39.33 0.27 26.41
C GLU A 202 38.58 0.91 25.23
N ASP A 203 38.34 2.21 25.28
CA ASP A 203 37.66 2.98 24.20
C ASP A 203 38.33 2.77 22.82
N ASP A 204 39.66 2.60 22.82
CA ASP A 204 40.47 2.42 21.62
C ASP A 204 40.15 1.10 20.89
N GLU A 205 39.76 0.05 21.62
CA GLU A 205 39.39 -1.25 21.03
C GLU A 205 38.08 -1.12 20.25
N VAL A 206 37.08 -0.44 20.82
CA VAL A 206 35.79 -0.17 20.15
C VAL A 206 36.00 0.67 18.89
N ALA A 207 36.88 1.67 18.95
CA ALA A 207 37.22 2.48 17.78
C ALA A 207 37.93 1.69 16.68
N ALA A 208 38.77 0.71 17.06
CA ALA A 208 39.46 -0.18 16.11
C ALA A 208 38.47 -1.14 15.42
N VAL A 209 37.58 -1.77 16.20
CA VAL A 209 36.53 -2.66 15.66
C VAL A 209 35.57 -1.89 14.76
N LEU A 210 35.14 -0.69 15.17
CA LEU A 210 34.30 0.18 14.34
C LEU A 210 34.96 0.48 12.99
N ARG A 211 36.25 0.83 12.96
CA ARG A 211 36.97 1.07 11.70
C ARG A 211 37.02 -0.16 10.81
N ARG A 212 37.02 -1.36 11.39
CA ARG A 212 36.99 -2.61 10.65
C ARG A 212 35.61 -2.93 10.09
N VAL A 213 34.54 -2.67 10.86
CA VAL A 213 33.14 -2.75 10.41
C VAL A 213 32.87 -1.73 9.30
N GLN A 214 33.44 -0.51 9.38
CA GLN A 214 33.32 0.51 8.34
C GLN A 214 33.93 0.13 6.97
N GLN A 215 34.75 -0.93 6.91
CA GLN A 215 35.33 -1.46 5.67
C GLN A 215 34.45 -2.53 5.01
N PHE A 216 33.36 -2.94 5.67
CA PHE A 216 32.37 -3.85 5.11
C PHE A 216 31.63 -3.22 3.93
N ASP A 217 31.02 -4.08 3.11
CA ASP A 217 30.16 -3.66 2.00
C ASP A 217 28.73 -3.51 2.54
N PRO A 218 28.03 -2.39 2.35
CA PRO A 218 28.35 -1.24 1.50
C PRO A 218 29.30 -0.20 2.11
N PRO A 219 30.12 0.49 1.29
CA PRO A 219 31.10 1.45 1.78
C PRO A 219 30.45 2.65 2.49
N GLY A 220 30.96 2.99 3.68
CA GLY A 220 30.42 4.08 4.49
C GLY A 220 29.35 3.66 5.51
N VAL A 221 29.10 2.36 5.65
CA VAL A 221 28.31 1.79 6.75
C VAL A 221 28.94 2.05 8.11
N ALA A 222 28.11 2.12 9.16
CA ALA A 222 28.51 2.39 10.54
C ALA A 222 29.26 3.73 10.68
N SER A 223 28.89 4.71 9.86
CA SER A 223 29.36 6.08 9.98
C SER A 223 28.56 6.84 11.04
N ARG A 224 29.22 7.73 11.77
CA ARG A 224 28.58 8.57 12.81
C ARG A 224 27.91 9.79 12.22
N ASN A 225 28.49 10.30 11.12
CA ASN A 225 28.04 11.50 10.44
C ASN A 225 28.09 11.29 8.92
N ILE A 226 27.26 12.04 8.19
CA ILE A 226 27.26 12.06 6.72
C ILE A 226 28.64 12.41 6.16
N SER A 227 29.38 13.31 6.83
CA SER A 227 30.76 13.65 6.44
C SER A 227 31.69 12.43 6.52
N GLU A 228 31.57 11.63 7.57
CA GLU A 228 32.35 10.40 7.73
C GLU A 228 31.96 9.35 6.68
N CYS A 229 30.64 9.17 6.43
CA CYS A 229 30.12 8.29 5.39
C CYS A 229 30.75 8.59 4.02
N LEU A 230 30.63 9.85 3.58
CA LEU A 230 31.17 10.30 2.30
C LEU A 230 32.70 10.24 2.27
N TYR A 231 33.36 10.49 3.41
CA TYR A 231 34.81 10.39 3.51
C TYR A 231 35.30 8.96 3.34
N LEU A 232 34.63 7.99 3.96
CA LEU A 232 34.93 6.56 3.83
C LEU A 232 34.71 6.07 2.40
N GLN A 233 33.62 6.50 1.76
CA GLN A 233 33.36 6.19 0.36
C GLN A 233 34.42 6.81 -0.58
N LEU A 234 34.84 8.04 -0.30
CA LEU A 234 35.95 8.67 -1.03
C LEU A 234 37.24 7.88 -0.87
N LEU A 235 37.58 7.39 0.33
CA LEU A 235 38.83 6.65 0.55
C LEU A 235 38.94 5.36 -0.28
N GLN A 236 37.83 4.78 -0.72
CA GLN A 236 37.85 3.60 -1.60
C GLN A 236 38.10 3.96 -3.08
N LEU A 237 37.89 5.22 -3.47
CA LEU A 237 38.12 5.67 -4.84
C LEU A 237 39.62 5.90 -5.12
N PRO A 238 40.08 5.68 -6.36
CA PRO A 238 41.47 5.90 -6.71
C PRO A 238 41.86 7.38 -6.62
N GLU A 239 43.06 7.67 -6.12
CA GLU A 239 43.58 9.04 -5.98
C GLU A 239 43.75 9.77 -7.33
N SER A 240 43.74 9.04 -8.45
CA SER A 240 43.85 9.59 -9.81
C SER A 240 42.58 10.34 -10.28
N THR A 241 41.52 10.35 -9.48
CA THR A 241 40.23 10.96 -9.84
C THR A 241 40.35 12.50 -9.81
N PRO A 242 39.90 13.24 -10.84
CA PRO A 242 39.96 14.70 -10.85
C PRO A 242 39.14 15.28 -9.70
N GLY A 243 39.73 16.18 -8.92
CA GLY A 243 39.06 16.82 -7.78
C GLY A 243 39.01 15.97 -6.50
N PHE A 244 39.73 14.86 -6.42
CA PHE A 244 39.78 13.99 -5.23
C PHE A 244 40.27 14.73 -3.97
N ALA A 245 41.44 15.38 -4.06
CA ALA A 245 42.03 16.09 -2.92
C ALA A 245 41.15 17.25 -2.41
N THR A 246 40.49 17.95 -3.34
CA THR A 246 39.57 19.04 -3.00
C THR A 246 38.26 18.52 -2.43
N ALA A 247 37.73 17.41 -2.96
CA ALA A 247 36.55 16.74 -2.40
C ALA A 247 36.80 16.23 -0.98
N LYS A 248 37.97 15.61 -0.72
CA LYS A 248 38.37 15.13 0.61
C LYS A 248 38.40 16.26 1.65
N ALA A 249 39.03 17.38 1.32
CA ALA A 249 39.07 18.55 2.20
C ALA A 249 37.68 19.18 2.40
N LEU A 250 36.84 19.17 1.37
CA LEU A 250 35.49 19.72 1.42
C LEU A 250 34.59 18.90 2.35
N VAL A 251 34.62 17.57 2.22
CA VAL A 251 33.82 16.65 3.05
C VAL A 251 34.25 16.70 4.52
N ALA A 252 35.56 16.82 4.81
CA ALA A 252 36.07 16.88 6.17
C ALA A 252 35.62 18.14 6.94
N ASP A 253 35.81 19.33 6.34
CA ASP A 253 35.70 20.60 7.10
C ASP A 253 34.56 21.52 6.66
N TYR A 254 34.05 21.37 5.42
CA TYR A 254 33.23 22.40 4.76
C TYR A 254 31.90 21.90 4.18
N LEU A 255 31.44 20.70 4.56
CA LEU A 255 30.15 20.18 4.12
C LEU A 255 28.95 21.12 4.44
N PRO A 256 28.89 21.79 5.61
CA PRO A 256 27.80 22.74 5.90
C PRO A 256 27.75 23.93 4.93
N LEU A 257 28.92 24.40 4.48
CA LEU A 257 29.05 25.50 3.51
C LEU A 257 28.69 25.07 2.09
N LEU A 258 28.83 23.77 1.78
CA LEU A 258 28.30 23.19 0.55
C LEU A 258 26.76 23.17 0.57
N GLY A 259 26.17 22.83 1.73
CA GLY A 259 24.73 22.86 1.95
C GLY A 259 24.12 24.26 1.74
N SER A 260 24.81 25.32 2.20
CA SER A 260 24.39 26.71 1.95
C SER A 260 24.65 27.21 0.52
N ARG A 261 25.29 26.40 -0.33
CA ARG A 261 25.68 26.74 -1.72
C ARG A 261 26.53 28.02 -1.84
N ASP A 262 27.34 28.33 -0.82
CA ASP A 262 28.23 29.50 -0.79
C ASP A 262 29.55 29.27 -1.54
N PHE A 263 29.46 29.05 -2.86
CA PHE A 263 30.61 28.73 -3.71
C PHE A 263 31.74 29.78 -3.66
N LYS A 264 31.39 31.05 -3.45
CA LYS A 264 32.38 32.14 -3.32
C LYS A 264 33.24 32.02 -2.07
N GLN A 265 32.66 31.56 -0.95
CA GLN A 265 33.41 31.36 0.28
C GLN A 265 34.26 30.08 0.19
N LEU A 266 33.72 29.02 -0.41
CA LEU A 266 34.44 27.77 -0.66
C LEU A 266 35.68 27.99 -1.53
N MET A 267 35.56 28.71 -2.64
CA MET A 267 36.71 29.05 -3.50
C MET A 267 37.81 29.80 -2.74
N ARG A 268 37.44 30.73 -1.84
CA ARG A 268 38.40 31.50 -1.04
C ARG A 268 39.10 30.65 0.02
N LYS A 269 38.36 29.78 0.72
CA LYS A 269 38.92 28.92 1.78
C LYS A 269 39.80 27.81 1.21
N LEU A 270 39.34 27.13 0.16
CA LEU A 270 40.05 26.02 -0.47
C LEU A 270 41.17 26.49 -1.41
N LYS A 271 41.15 27.75 -1.86
CA LYS A 271 42.10 28.32 -2.84
C LYS A 271 42.12 27.56 -4.18
N VAL A 272 40.92 27.16 -4.63
CA VAL A 272 40.71 26.30 -5.81
C VAL A 272 40.01 27.10 -6.91
N LYS A 273 40.27 26.77 -8.19
CA LYS A 273 39.61 27.42 -9.33
C LYS A 273 38.20 26.84 -9.55
N GLU A 274 37.32 27.61 -10.18
CA GLU A 274 35.95 27.22 -10.50
C GLU A 274 35.79 25.82 -11.13
N PRO A 275 36.56 25.41 -12.17
CA PRO A 275 36.40 24.08 -12.79
C PRO A 275 36.82 22.93 -11.86
N GLU A 276 37.80 23.14 -10.98
CA GLU A 276 38.26 22.12 -10.02
C GLU A 276 37.25 21.93 -8.89
N LEU A 277 36.61 23.02 -8.44
CA LEU A 277 35.52 22.96 -7.47
C LEU A 277 34.29 22.27 -8.08
N GLN A 278 33.99 22.53 -9.35
CA GLN A 278 32.89 21.87 -10.06
C GLN A 278 33.13 20.35 -10.17
N ALA A 279 34.34 19.93 -10.53
CA ALA A 279 34.69 18.50 -10.58
C ALA A 279 34.53 17.83 -9.20
N ALA A 280 34.98 18.49 -8.13
CA ALA A 280 34.82 17.98 -6.76
C ALA A 280 33.35 17.86 -6.33
N ILE A 281 32.52 18.85 -6.67
CA ILE A 281 31.08 18.81 -6.36
C ILE A 281 30.39 17.69 -7.14
N ALA A 282 30.70 17.53 -8.43
CA ALA A 282 30.16 16.45 -9.24
C ALA A 282 30.53 15.07 -8.67
N LEU A 283 31.76 14.92 -8.18
CA LEU A 283 32.22 13.70 -7.51
C LEU A 283 31.42 13.44 -6.23
N ILE A 284 31.29 14.43 -5.35
CA ILE A 284 30.51 14.28 -4.10
C ILE A 284 29.04 13.95 -4.38
N GLN A 285 28.45 14.52 -5.44
CA GLN A 285 27.07 14.23 -5.85
C GLN A 285 26.87 12.82 -6.42
N SER A 286 27.95 12.17 -6.87
CA SER A 286 27.91 10.77 -7.34
C SER A 286 27.97 9.74 -6.21
N LEU A 287 28.26 10.18 -4.99
CA LEU A 287 28.34 9.32 -3.81
C LEU A 287 26.96 9.11 -3.17
N ASN A 288 26.81 8.00 -2.45
CA ASN A 288 25.55 7.61 -1.82
C ASN A 288 25.55 7.99 -0.34
N PRO A 289 24.77 8.99 0.09
CA PRO A 289 24.74 9.40 1.51
C PRO A 289 24.10 8.37 2.43
N LYS A 290 23.31 7.43 1.88
CA LYS A 290 22.64 6.34 2.59
C LYS A 290 22.97 5.01 1.90
N PRO A 291 24.03 4.32 2.35
CA PRO A 291 24.44 3.07 1.71
C PRO A 291 23.43 1.93 1.96
N GLY A 292 22.57 2.03 2.98
CA GLY A 292 21.61 0.98 3.31
C GLY A 292 20.41 0.82 2.38
N ASP A 293 20.06 1.85 1.61
CA ASP A 293 18.97 1.81 0.64
C ASP A 293 19.28 0.86 -0.55
N ALA A 294 20.54 0.48 -0.76
CA ALA A 294 20.94 -0.43 -1.85
C ALA A 294 20.64 -1.91 -1.56
N ILE A 295 20.52 -2.27 -0.28
CA ILE A 295 20.37 -3.66 0.19
C ILE A 295 18.98 -3.87 0.79
N SER A 296 18.47 -2.88 1.51
CA SER A 296 17.12 -2.96 2.06
C SER A 296 16.07 -2.80 0.96
N GLU A 297 15.39 -3.89 0.65
CA GLU A 297 14.15 -3.83 -0.14
C GLU A 297 13.03 -3.28 0.74
N SER A 298 12.72 -1.99 0.61
CA SER A 298 11.52 -1.44 1.22
C SER A 298 10.29 -2.04 0.54
N SER A 299 9.50 -2.84 1.27
CA SER A 299 8.20 -3.30 0.78
C SER A 299 7.33 -2.07 0.49
N THR A 300 6.98 -1.86 -0.78
CA THR A 300 6.07 -0.77 -1.15
C THR A 300 4.66 -1.14 -0.71
N GLU A 301 4.11 -0.40 0.26
CA GLU A 301 2.73 -0.58 0.69
C GLU A 301 1.78 -0.08 -0.40
N TYR A 302 1.05 -1.00 -1.03
CA TYR A 302 0.04 -0.66 -2.02
C TYR A 302 -1.28 -0.33 -1.34
N VAL A 303 -1.81 0.86 -1.62
CA VAL A 303 -3.15 1.25 -1.18
C VAL A 303 -4.18 0.67 -2.14
N VAL A 304 -5.01 -0.25 -1.66
CA VAL A 304 -6.14 -0.79 -2.45
C VAL A 304 -7.27 0.25 -2.46
N PRO A 305 -7.70 0.75 -3.63
CA PRO A 305 -8.75 1.76 -3.73
C PRO A 305 -10.16 1.17 -3.54
N ASP A 306 -11.05 1.93 -2.91
CA ASP A 306 -12.47 1.60 -2.72
C ASP A 306 -13.31 1.84 -3.98
N VAL A 307 -12.96 2.87 -4.75
CA VAL A 307 -13.75 3.37 -5.88
C VAL A 307 -12.86 3.54 -7.10
N PHE A 308 -13.28 3.00 -8.25
CA PHE A 308 -12.64 3.21 -9.54
C PHE A 308 -13.41 4.25 -10.36
N VAL A 309 -12.68 5.22 -10.91
CA VAL A 309 -13.21 6.21 -11.84
C VAL A 309 -12.60 6.00 -13.22
N THR A 310 -13.45 5.67 -14.19
CA THR A 310 -13.04 5.46 -15.58
C THR A 310 -13.81 6.39 -16.51
N LYS A 311 -13.20 6.75 -17.66
CA LYS A 311 -13.85 7.54 -18.70
C LYS A 311 -14.32 6.60 -19.81
N ALA A 312 -15.62 6.37 -19.91
CA ALA A 312 -16.23 5.55 -20.95
C ALA A 312 -17.20 6.39 -21.79
N ASN A 313 -17.08 6.34 -23.12
CA ASN A 313 -17.94 7.11 -24.05
C ASN A 313 -18.02 8.61 -23.73
N ASN A 314 -16.89 9.20 -23.35
CA ASN A 314 -16.78 10.60 -22.93
C ASN A 314 -17.62 10.98 -21.70
N ARG A 315 -18.08 9.99 -20.92
CA ARG A 315 -18.73 10.17 -19.61
C ARG A 315 -17.85 9.54 -18.53
N TRP A 316 -17.78 10.21 -17.39
CA TRP A 316 -17.12 9.67 -16.21
C TRP A 316 -18.06 8.68 -15.52
N GLN A 317 -17.56 7.46 -15.34
CA GLN A 317 -18.28 6.40 -14.64
C GLN A 317 -17.52 6.04 -13.37
N VAL A 318 -18.28 5.88 -12.30
CA VAL A 318 -17.79 5.54 -10.97
C VAL A 318 -18.26 4.13 -10.65
N GLN A 319 -17.33 3.24 -10.33
CA GLN A 319 -17.60 1.85 -9.97
C GLN A 319 -16.98 1.56 -8.60
N LEU A 320 -17.66 0.76 -7.78
CA LEU A 320 -17.11 0.26 -6.52
C LEU A 320 -16.16 -0.91 -6.81
N ASN A 321 -15.14 -1.07 -5.97
CA ASN A 321 -14.28 -2.23 -6.02
C ASN A 321 -15.04 -3.48 -5.51
N PRO A 322 -15.25 -4.52 -6.35
CA PRO A 322 -15.93 -5.73 -5.93
C PRO A 322 -15.13 -6.55 -4.91
N ASP A 323 -13.80 -6.45 -4.92
CA ASP A 323 -12.92 -7.26 -4.07
C ASP A 323 -13.00 -6.86 -2.58
N ILE A 324 -13.43 -5.62 -2.32
CA ILE A 324 -13.57 -5.07 -0.97
C ILE A 324 -14.96 -5.35 -0.39
N ALA A 325 -15.94 -5.63 -1.24
CA ALA A 325 -17.32 -5.86 -0.85
C ALA A 325 -17.68 -7.33 -1.10
N PRO A 326 -17.38 -8.26 -0.17
CA PRO A 326 -17.80 -9.64 -0.32
C PRO A 326 -19.31 -9.69 -0.49
N LYS A 327 -19.76 -10.50 -1.43
CA LYS A 327 -21.18 -10.74 -1.68
C LYS A 327 -21.72 -11.62 -0.54
N LEU A 328 -22.21 -10.97 0.51
CA LEU A 328 -22.86 -11.65 1.63
C LEU A 328 -24.30 -12.02 1.24
N LYS A 329 -24.69 -13.25 1.55
CA LYS A 329 -26.08 -13.73 1.45
C LYS A 329 -26.56 -14.24 2.79
N ILE A 330 -27.88 -14.34 2.91
CA ILE A 330 -28.53 -15.01 4.02
C ILE A 330 -28.71 -16.46 3.61
N ASN A 331 -28.21 -17.39 4.41
CA ASN A 331 -28.37 -18.81 4.16
C ASN A 331 -29.87 -19.18 4.12
N SER A 332 -30.31 -19.71 2.99
CA SER A 332 -31.72 -20.05 2.74
C SER A 332 -32.22 -21.21 3.59
N ASP A 333 -31.34 -22.15 3.94
CA ASP A 333 -31.69 -23.37 4.66
C ASP A 333 -32.06 -23.02 6.10
N TYR A 334 -31.22 -22.21 6.77
CA TYR A 334 -31.53 -21.70 8.10
C TYR A 334 -32.73 -20.75 8.10
N ALA A 335 -32.88 -19.93 7.05
CA ALA A 335 -34.04 -19.06 6.92
C ALA A 335 -35.36 -19.86 6.78
N SER A 336 -35.33 -21.04 6.18
CA SER A 336 -36.49 -21.93 6.03
C SER A 336 -36.90 -22.60 7.34
N LEU A 337 -35.95 -22.82 8.26
CA LEU A 337 -36.18 -23.40 9.58
C LEU A 337 -36.96 -22.44 10.52
N VAL A 338 -36.94 -21.14 10.24
CA VAL A 338 -37.72 -20.12 10.95
C VAL A 338 -39.21 -20.25 10.59
N LYS A 339 -39.89 -21.19 11.26
CA LYS A 339 -41.35 -21.36 11.11
C LYS A 339 -42.08 -20.15 11.71
N ARG A 340 -43.06 -19.62 10.96
CA ARG A 340 -43.83 -18.39 11.32
C ARG A 340 -44.67 -18.52 12.61
N ALA A 341 -44.88 -19.73 13.14
CA ALA A 341 -45.83 -19.98 14.23
C ALA A 341 -45.22 -20.58 15.51
N ASP A 342 -43.94 -20.97 15.52
CA ASP A 342 -43.31 -21.56 16.71
C ASP A 342 -42.62 -20.47 17.55
N SER A 343 -42.87 -20.46 18.85
CA SER A 343 -42.27 -19.54 19.83
C SER A 343 -41.28 -20.24 20.76
N SER A 344 -40.57 -21.26 20.25
CA SER A 344 -39.48 -21.90 21.00
C SER A 344 -38.32 -20.92 21.22
N SER A 345 -37.50 -21.19 22.23
CA SER A 345 -36.24 -20.46 22.49
C SER A 345 -35.39 -20.38 21.23
N ASP A 346 -35.26 -21.51 20.53
CA ASP A 346 -34.37 -21.66 19.39
C ASP A 346 -34.88 -20.90 18.17
N ASN A 347 -36.21 -20.84 17.98
CA ASN A 347 -36.80 -20.02 16.91
C ASN A 347 -36.72 -18.52 17.22
N THR A 348 -36.70 -18.14 18.50
CA THR A 348 -36.48 -16.73 18.89
C THR A 348 -35.04 -16.33 18.60
N TYR A 349 -34.07 -17.18 18.97
CA TYR A 349 -32.66 -17.00 18.63
C TYR A 349 -32.44 -16.86 17.11
N LEU A 350 -32.96 -17.80 16.30
CA LEU A 350 -32.84 -17.72 14.84
C LEU A 350 -33.52 -16.46 14.26
N LYS A 351 -34.65 -16.01 14.84
CA LYS A 351 -35.32 -14.77 14.41
C LYS A 351 -34.50 -13.53 14.72
N ASP A 352 -33.85 -13.47 15.89
CA ASP A 352 -33.02 -12.35 16.30
C ASP A 352 -31.76 -12.27 15.43
N ASN A 353 -31.07 -13.40 15.24
CA ASN A 353 -29.92 -13.51 14.34
C ASN A 353 -30.27 -13.18 12.87
N LEU A 354 -31.46 -13.58 12.40
CA LEU A 354 -31.96 -13.22 11.08
C LEU A 354 -32.23 -11.71 10.96
N GLN A 355 -32.80 -11.09 11.99
CA GLN A 355 -33.01 -9.65 12.03
C GLN A 355 -31.69 -8.89 12.03
N GLU A 356 -30.72 -9.32 12.84
CA GLU A 356 -29.37 -8.75 12.85
C GLU A 356 -28.68 -8.91 11.49
N ALA A 357 -28.72 -10.10 10.89
CA ALA A 357 -28.14 -10.36 9.56
C ALA A 357 -28.77 -9.46 8.48
N ARG A 358 -30.10 -9.34 8.46
CA ARG A 358 -30.80 -8.44 7.51
C ARG A 358 -30.43 -7.00 7.72
N TRP A 359 -30.32 -6.58 8.98
CA TRP A 359 -30.00 -5.22 9.32
C TRP A 359 -28.54 -4.89 8.97
N PHE A 360 -27.62 -5.81 9.20
CA PHE A 360 -26.21 -5.73 8.79
C PHE A 360 -26.07 -5.68 7.26
N LEU A 361 -26.76 -6.55 6.52
CA LEU A 361 -26.75 -6.52 5.05
C LEU A 361 -27.29 -5.18 4.51
N LYS A 362 -28.37 -4.66 5.12
CA LYS A 362 -28.93 -3.36 4.76
C LYS A 362 -27.98 -2.21 5.07
N SER A 363 -27.28 -2.25 6.20
CA SER A 363 -26.32 -1.20 6.58
C SER A 363 -25.10 -1.21 5.66
N LEU A 364 -24.59 -2.38 5.26
CA LEU A 364 -23.52 -2.54 4.28
C LEU A 364 -23.97 -2.04 2.90
N GLN A 365 -25.15 -2.42 2.43
CA GLN A 365 -25.71 -1.91 1.17
C GLN A 365 -25.87 -0.38 1.21
N SER A 366 -26.37 0.17 2.31
CA SER A 366 -26.49 1.62 2.50
C SER A 366 -25.12 2.31 2.50
N ARG A 367 -24.09 1.71 3.10
CA ARG A 367 -22.71 2.22 3.02
C ARG A 367 -22.23 2.28 1.57
N ASN A 368 -22.38 1.20 0.82
CA ASN A 368 -21.93 1.14 -0.57
C ASN A 368 -22.68 2.13 -1.46
N GLU A 369 -24.00 2.26 -1.26
CA GLU A 369 -24.81 3.24 -1.99
C GLU A 369 -24.41 4.69 -1.65
N THR A 370 -24.20 5.00 -0.37
CA THR A 370 -23.76 6.35 0.04
C THR A 370 -22.37 6.68 -0.48
N LEU A 371 -21.42 5.75 -0.43
CA LEU A 371 -20.08 5.93 -0.99
C LEU A 371 -20.15 6.17 -2.50
N LEU A 372 -20.95 5.39 -3.23
CA LEU A 372 -21.14 5.56 -4.67
C LEU A 372 -21.76 6.91 -5.02
N LYS A 373 -22.81 7.34 -4.29
CA LYS A 373 -23.45 8.66 -4.47
C LYS A 373 -22.48 9.81 -4.22
N VAL A 374 -21.76 9.76 -3.10
CA VAL A 374 -20.77 10.78 -2.73
C VAL A 374 -19.64 10.83 -3.76
N ALA A 375 -19.11 9.69 -4.17
CA ALA A 375 -18.06 9.60 -5.18
C ALA A 375 -18.52 10.14 -6.55
N THR A 376 -19.74 9.81 -6.97
CA THR A 376 -20.33 10.33 -8.23
C THR A 376 -20.47 11.85 -8.18
N CYS A 377 -21.00 12.40 -7.09
CA CYS A 377 -21.12 13.85 -6.91
C CYS A 377 -19.76 14.57 -6.95
N ILE A 378 -18.74 13.99 -6.30
CA ILE A 378 -17.37 14.53 -6.33
C ILE A 378 -16.82 14.52 -7.76
N VAL A 379 -16.96 13.41 -8.48
CA VAL A 379 -16.49 13.26 -9.87
C VAL A 379 -17.18 14.24 -10.82
N GLU A 380 -18.49 14.43 -10.68
CA GLU A 380 -19.26 15.39 -11.48
C GLU A 380 -18.79 16.83 -11.28
N ARG A 381 -18.51 17.23 -10.04
CA ARG A 381 -18.03 18.58 -9.74
C ARG A 381 -16.55 18.77 -10.12
N GLN A 382 -15.75 17.71 -10.03
CA GLN A 382 -14.31 17.71 -10.24
C GLN A 382 -13.86 17.23 -11.64
N GLN A 383 -14.72 17.33 -12.66
CA GLN A 383 -14.34 17.00 -14.04
C GLN A 383 -13.07 17.74 -14.51
N GLY A 384 -12.90 18.99 -14.08
CA GLY A 384 -11.70 19.79 -14.39
C GLY A 384 -10.42 19.15 -13.86
N PHE A 385 -10.46 18.55 -12.67
CA PHE A 385 -9.34 17.81 -12.09
C PHE A 385 -9.04 16.53 -12.86
N LEU A 386 -10.07 15.80 -13.26
CA LEU A 386 -9.90 14.52 -13.95
C LEU A 386 -9.28 14.69 -15.36
N GLU A 387 -9.51 15.83 -16.01
CA GLU A 387 -8.95 16.12 -17.34
C GLU A 387 -7.59 16.84 -17.29
N HIS A 388 -7.44 17.85 -16.42
CA HIS A 388 -6.26 18.71 -16.37
C HIS A 388 -5.36 18.44 -15.14
N GLY A 389 -5.66 17.40 -14.37
CA GLY A 389 -4.98 17.08 -13.11
C GLY A 389 -5.23 18.12 -12.01
N ALA A 390 -4.30 18.23 -11.07
CA ALA A 390 -4.39 19.16 -9.95
C ALA A 390 -4.60 20.64 -10.34
N GLU A 391 -4.28 21.03 -11.58
CA GLU A 391 -4.47 22.40 -12.11
C GLU A 391 -5.95 22.79 -12.23
N GLY A 392 -6.80 21.83 -12.59
CA GLY A 392 -8.23 22.05 -12.83
C GLY A 392 -9.11 21.83 -11.59
N MET A 393 -8.52 21.73 -10.39
CA MET A 393 -9.24 21.43 -9.17
C MET A 393 -10.16 22.59 -8.76
N LYS A 394 -11.46 22.33 -8.73
CA LYS A 394 -12.45 23.29 -8.24
C LYS A 394 -12.55 23.19 -6.72
N PRO A 395 -12.66 24.29 -5.97
CA PRO A 395 -12.93 24.18 -4.54
C PRO A 395 -14.35 23.64 -4.32
N MET A 396 -14.50 22.78 -3.31
CA MET A 396 -15.78 22.26 -2.87
C MET A 396 -15.79 22.10 -1.35
N VAL A 397 -16.91 22.44 -0.73
CA VAL A 397 -17.13 22.32 0.72
C VAL A 397 -18.00 21.09 0.99
N LEU A 398 -17.83 20.47 2.16
CA LEU A 398 -18.64 19.32 2.58
C LEU A 398 -20.14 19.64 2.59
N HIS A 399 -20.50 20.87 2.94
CA HIS A 399 -21.88 21.36 2.95
C HIS A 399 -22.58 21.22 1.59
N ASP A 400 -21.92 21.60 0.51
CA ASP A 400 -22.52 21.55 -0.83
C ASP A 400 -22.81 20.11 -1.30
N VAL A 401 -21.94 19.16 -0.92
CA VAL A 401 -22.17 17.74 -1.19
C VAL A 401 -23.29 17.19 -0.30
N ALA A 402 -23.38 17.68 0.93
CA ALA A 402 -24.43 17.34 1.89
C ALA A 402 -25.81 17.71 1.38
N GLU A 403 -25.94 18.91 0.82
CA GLU A 403 -27.19 19.38 0.23
C GLU A 403 -27.59 18.56 -1.00
N MET A 404 -26.64 18.25 -1.90
CA MET A 404 -26.92 17.50 -3.13
C MET A 404 -27.30 16.03 -2.89
N VAL A 405 -26.68 15.40 -1.89
CA VAL A 405 -26.92 13.97 -1.56
C VAL A 405 -28.01 13.81 -0.49
N GLU A 406 -28.61 14.92 -0.02
CA GLU A 406 -29.63 14.96 1.04
C GLU A 406 -29.18 14.26 2.34
N MET A 407 -27.88 14.36 2.66
CA MET A 407 -27.30 13.76 3.87
C MET A 407 -26.71 14.83 4.79
N HIS A 408 -26.55 14.50 6.07
CA HIS A 408 -25.83 15.37 6.99
C HIS A 408 -24.33 15.45 6.68
N GLU A 409 -23.74 16.64 6.86
CA GLU A 409 -22.31 16.89 6.70
C GLU A 409 -21.45 15.90 7.50
N SER A 410 -21.86 15.57 8.73
CA SER A 410 -21.20 14.57 9.58
C SER A 410 -21.11 13.21 8.92
N THR A 411 -22.09 12.81 8.11
CA THR A 411 -22.12 11.53 7.40
C THR A 411 -21.10 11.54 6.25
N ILE A 412 -20.99 12.63 5.51
CA ILE A 412 -20.05 12.75 4.38
C ILE A 412 -18.62 12.85 4.89
N SER A 413 -18.39 13.58 5.98
CA SER A 413 -17.07 13.65 6.63
C SER A 413 -16.60 12.24 7.04
N ARG A 414 -17.51 11.38 7.52
CA ARG A 414 -17.22 9.99 7.88
C ARG A 414 -16.94 9.09 6.68
N VAL A 415 -17.75 9.21 5.62
CA VAL A 415 -17.61 8.41 4.39
C VAL A 415 -16.35 8.79 3.59
N THR A 416 -15.87 10.03 3.70
CA THR A 416 -14.72 10.51 2.92
C THR A 416 -13.36 10.28 3.56
N THR A 417 -13.32 9.99 4.88
CA THR A 417 -12.08 9.67 5.60
C THR A 417 -11.65 8.23 5.38
N GLN A 418 -10.35 8.01 5.14
CA GLN A 418 -9.77 6.68 4.93
C GLN A 418 -10.49 5.87 3.86
N LYS A 419 -10.94 6.55 2.80
CA LYS A 419 -11.46 5.96 1.58
C LYS A 419 -10.70 6.52 0.40
N TYR A 420 -10.31 5.63 -0.51
CA TYR A 420 -9.46 5.98 -1.62
C TYR A 420 -10.19 5.77 -2.95
N MET A 421 -10.00 6.72 -3.85
CA MET A 421 -10.52 6.72 -5.19
C MET A 421 -9.37 6.59 -6.18
N HIS A 422 -9.43 5.57 -7.02
CA HIS A 422 -8.54 5.40 -8.15
C HIS A 422 -9.02 6.24 -9.33
N THR A 423 -8.19 7.22 -9.71
CA THR A 423 -8.42 8.08 -10.87
C THR A 423 -7.33 7.83 -11.92
N PRO A 424 -7.51 8.26 -13.18
CA PRO A 424 -6.45 8.17 -14.19
C PRO A 424 -5.15 8.90 -13.83
N GLN A 425 -5.19 9.83 -12.87
CA GLN A 425 -4.05 10.60 -12.39
C GLN A 425 -3.38 9.98 -11.15
N GLY A 426 -3.91 8.86 -10.63
CA GLY A 426 -3.43 8.19 -9.43
C GLY A 426 -4.53 7.94 -8.40
N ILE A 427 -4.12 7.44 -7.23
CA ILE A 427 -4.99 7.10 -6.11
C ILE A 427 -5.02 8.28 -5.14
N PHE A 428 -6.22 8.76 -4.82
CA PHE A 428 -6.43 9.89 -3.91
C PHE A 428 -7.44 9.55 -2.82
N GLU A 429 -7.20 10.03 -1.60
CA GLU A 429 -8.25 10.00 -0.56
C GLU A 429 -9.41 10.90 -0.99
N LEU A 430 -10.67 10.49 -0.78
CA LEU A 430 -11.82 11.32 -1.12
C LEU A 430 -11.78 12.69 -0.42
N LYS A 431 -11.19 12.76 0.78
CA LYS A 431 -10.98 14.00 1.53
C LYS A 431 -10.11 15.03 0.79
N TYR A 432 -9.21 14.59 -0.10
CA TYR A 432 -8.30 15.46 -0.85
C TYR A 432 -9.03 16.48 -1.74
N PHE A 433 -10.21 16.12 -2.25
CA PHE A 433 -11.01 16.99 -3.11
C PHE A 433 -11.65 18.18 -2.36
N PHE A 434 -11.78 18.07 -1.04
CA PHE A 434 -12.31 19.13 -0.19
C PHE A 434 -11.21 20.11 0.18
N SER A 435 -11.14 21.21 -0.56
CA SER A 435 -10.12 22.24 -0.39
C SER A 435 -10.74 23.59 -0.05
N SER A 436 -9.97 24.43 0.63
CA SER A 436 -10.35 25.82 0.85
C SER A 436 -10.38 26.61 -0.46
N HIS A 437 -11.39 27.46 -0.61
CA HIS A 437 -11.52 28.38 -1.74
C HIS A 437 -10.70 29.65 -1.50
N VAL A 438 -10.14 30.21 -2.58
CA VAL A 438 -9.57 31.55 -2.64
C VAL A 438 -10.31 32.33 -3.71
N ALA A 439 -10.73 33.55 -3.38
CA ALA A 439 -11.47 34.41 -4.29
C ALA A 439 -10.56 34.95 -5.42
N THR A 440 -11.01 34.82 -6.67
CA THR A 440 -10.39 35.47 -7.84
C THR A 440 -11.15 36.75 -8.22
N GLU A 441 -10.52 37.67 -8.95
CA GLU A 441 -11.22 38.88 -9.45
C GLU A 441 -12.28 38.59 -10.50
N SER A 442 -12.13 37.49 -11.25
CA SER A 442 -13.04 37.13 -12.34
C SER A 442 -14.31 36.41 -11.87
N GLY A 443 -14.60 36.40 -10.57
CA GLY A 443 -15.75 35.69 -10.01
C GLY A 443 -15.61 34.17 -10.01
N GLY A 444 -14.42 33.65 -10.33
CA GLY A 444 -14.07 32.23 -10.18
C GLY A 444 -13.52 31.93 -8.78
N GLU A 445 -13.65 30.68 -8.37
CA GLU A 445 -13.03 30.18 -7.13
C GLU A 445 -11.86 29.27 -7.50
N CYS A 446 -10.67 29.58 -7.00
CA CYS A 446 -9.50 28.70 -7.15
C CYS A 446 -9.22 27.97 -5.84
N SER A 447 -8.91 26.68 -5.95
CA SER A 447 -8.52 25.86 -4.80
C SER A 447 -7.06 26.12 -4.41
N SER A 448 -6.76 25.94 -3.12
CA SER A 448 -5.37 25.99 -2.63
C SER A 448 -4.47 24.90 -3.24
N THR A 449 -5.02 23.75 -3.61
CA THR A 449 -4.33 22.66 -4.32
C THR A 449 -3.98 23.05 -5.76
N ALA A 450 -4.90 23.70 -6.48
CA ALA A 450 -4.59 24.23 -7.82
C ALA A 450 -3.48 25.28 -7.77
N ILE A 451 -3.51 26.20 -6.80
CA ILE A 451 -2.45 27.20 -6.62
C ILE A 451 -1.09 26.52 -6.37
N ARG A 452 -1.04 25.48 -5.53
CA ARG A 452 0.18 24.70 -5.29
C ARG A 452 0.69 24.01 -6.57
N ALA A 453 -0.21 23.42 -7.36
CA ALA A 453 0.15 22.77 -8.62
C ALA A 453 0.69 23.78 -9.64
N ILE A 454 0.06 24.97 -9.75
CA ILE A 454 0.53 26.05 -10.62
C ILE A 454 1.91 26.55 -10.16
N ILE A 455 2.12 26.74 -8.84
CA ILE A 455 3.45 27.11 -8.31
C ILE A 455 4.48 26.04 -8.67
N LYS A 456 4.16 24.74 -8.51
CA LYS A 456 5.06 23.64 -8.87
C LYS A 456 5.41 23.68 -10.37
N LYS A 457 4.44 23.95 -11.24
CA LYS A 457 4.64 24.07 -12.69
C LYS A 457 5.50 25.29 -13.05
N LEU A 458 5.24 26.45 -12.45
CA LEU A 458 6.02 27.66 -12.65
C LEU A 458 7.47 27.50 -12.19
N VAL A 459 7.68 26.81 -11.07
CA VAL A 459 9.02 26.47 -10.56
C VAL A 459 9.71 25.44 -11.45
N ALA A 460 8.99 24.42 -11.93
CA ALA A 460 9.57 23.42 -12.85
C ALA A 460 9.96 24.02 -14.21
N ALA A 461 9.23 25.03 -14.69
CA ALA A 461 9.53 25.76 -15.92
C ALA A 461 10.50 26.93 -15.74
N GLU A 462 11.07 27.12 -14.54
CA GLU A 462 11.94 28.26 -14.25
C GLU A 462 13.36 28.08 -14.81
N ASN A 463 14.06 29.20 -14.99
CA ASN A 463 15.47 29.17 -15.36
C ASN A 463 16.34 28.95 -14.10
N THR A 464 17.12 27.87 -14.07
CA THR A 464 17.98 27.45 -12.95
C THR A 464 19.00 28.52 -12.52
N ARG A 465 19.44 29.38 -13.45
CA ARG A 465 20.41 30.46 -13.17
C ARG A 465 19.79 31.67 -12.49
N LYS A 466 18.51 31.92 -12.77
CA LYS A 466 17.76 33.05 -12.23
C LYS A 466 16.38 32.55 -11.77
N PRO A 467 16.32 31.84 -10.63
CA PRO A 467 15.07 31.32 -10.12
C PRO A 467 14.09 32.46 -9.84
N LEU A 468 12.80 32.16 -10.01
CA LEU A 468 11.73 33.13 -9.80
C LEU A 468 11.64 33.47 -8.31
N SER A 469 11.65 34.77 -8.00
CA SER A 469 11.41 35.23 -6.63
C SER A 469 9.94 35.09 -6.28
N ASP A 470 9.62 34.97 -5.00
CA ASP A 470 8.23 34.85 -4.53
C ASP A 470 7.38 36.06 -4.95
N SER A 471 8.00 37.24 -5.05
CA SER A 471 7.36 38.45 -5.58
C SER A 471 7.05 38.34 -7.08
N LYS A 472 7.92 37.68 -7.85
CA LYS A 472 7.65 37.48 -9.28
C LYS A 472 6.53 36.46 -9.49
N ILE A 473 6.47 35.42 -8.64
CA ILE A 473 5.38 34.44 -8.65
C ILE A 473 4.05 35.13 -8.26
N THR A 474 4.04 36.05 -7.29
CA THR A 474 2.82 36.84 -6.99
C THR A 474 2.32 37.64 -8.18
N GLU A 475 3.23 38.29 -8.92
CA GLU A 475 2.87 39.10 -10.09
C GLU A 475 2.28 38.22 -11.20
N LEU A 476 2.93 37.09 -11.52
CA LEU A 476 2.45 36.17 -12.56
C LEU A 476 1.09 35.55 -12.21
N LEU A 477 0.82 35.27 -10.94
CA LEU A 477 -0.48 34.78 -10.49
C LEU A 477 -1.54 35.89 -10.51
N ALA A 478 -1.16 37.14 -10.21
CA ALA A 478 -2.05 38.30 -10.32
C ALA A 478 -2.44 38.55 -11.79
N ASP A 479 -1.51 38.39 -12.73
CA ASP A 479 -1.78 38.48 -14.17
C ASP A 479 -2.78 37.39 -14.65
N GLN A 480 -2.81 36.24 -13.96
CA GLN A 480 -3.77 35.16 -14.18
C GLN A 480 -5.11 35.38 -13.43
N GLY A 481 -5.29 36.51 -12.74
CA GLY A 481 -6.49 36.84 -11.97
C GLY A 481 -6.55 36.25 -10.56
N ILE A 482 -5.47 35.60 -10.10
CA ILE A 482 -5.39 34.96 -8.79
C ILE A 482 -4.72 35.90 -7.78
N LYS A 483 -5.49 36.46 -6.86
CA LYS A 483 -4.98 37.33 -5.80
C LYS A 483 -4.43 36.51 -4.63
N VAL A 484 -3.11 36.41 -4.54
CA VAL A 484 -2.41 35.78 -3.42
C VAL A 484 -1.32 36.67 -2.85
N ALA A 485 -1.21 36.70 -1.52
CA ALA A 485 -0.17 37.46 -0.85
C ALA A 485 1.17 36.72 -0.92
N ARG A 486 2.29 37.46 -0.94
CA ARG A 486 3.65 36.89 -0.96
C ARG A 486 3.89 35.85 0.14
N ARG A 487 3.41 36.12 1.37
CA ARG A 487 3.54 35.21 2.52
C ARG A 487 2.80 33.88 2.30
N THR A 488 1.69 33.90 1.58
CA THR A 488 0.90 32.69 1.28
C THR A 488 1.62 31.78 0.27
N ILE A 489 2.28 32.36 -0.73
CA ILE A 489 3.12 31.60 -1.68
C ILE A 489 4.33 30.99 -0.97
N ALA A 490 5.00 31.75 -0.09
CA ALA A 490 6.11 31.21 0.70
C ALA A 490 5.67 29.98 1.52
N LYS A 491 4.52 30.08 2.21
CA LYS A 491 3.93 28.95 2.97
C LYS A 491 3.58 27.76 2.08
N TYR A 492 2.98 28.00 0.91
CA TYR A 492 2.64 26.93 -0.04
C TYR A 492 3.88 26.27 -0.64
N ARG A 493 4.92 27.05 -0.90
CA ARG A 493 6.20 26.54 -1.37
C ARG A 493 6.89 25.68 -0.31
N GLU A 494 6.93 26.13 0.94
CA GLU A 494 7.45 25.36 2.08
C GLU A 494 6.71 24.03 2.23
N SER A 495 5.37 24.03 2.08
CA SER A 495 4.58 22.79 2.11
C SER A 495 4.88 21.82 0.96
N LEU A 496 5.40 22.32 -0.16
CA LEU A 496 5.85 21.52 -1.31
C LEU A 496 7.33 21.13 -1.22
N GLN A 497 8.02 21.45 -0.11
CA GLN A 497 9.46 21.26 0.07
C GLN A 497 10.31 21.92 -1.02
N ILE A 498 9.83 23.01 -1.63
CA ILE A 498 10.59 23.77 -2.61
C ILE A 498 11.41 24.85 -1.88
N PRO A 499 12.74 24.88 -2.03
CA PRO A 499 13.58 25.83 -1.29
C PRO A 499 13.46 27.28 -1.80
N PRO A 500 13.89 28.27 -1.00
CA PRO A 500 13.93 29.67 -1.40
C PRO A 500 14.75 29.93 -2.67
N SER A 501 14.47 31.05 -3.36
CA SER A 501 15.17 31.44 -4.59
C SER A 501 16.70 31.50 -4.44
N ASN A 502 17.22 31.74 -3.24
CA ASN A 502 18.65 31.79 -2.98
C ASN A 502 19.30 30.40 -3.09
N GLU A 503 18.62 29.39 -2.55
CA GLU A 503 19.09 28.00 -2.56
C GLU A 503 18.82 27.33 -3.91
N ARG A 504 17.77 27.73 -4.64
CA ARG A 504 17.46 27.19 -5.98
C ARG A 504 18.43 27.62 -7.07
N LYS A 505 19.23 28.65 -6.83
CA LYS A 505 20.19 29.13 -7.81
C LYS A 505 21.29 28.09 -8.01
N GLN A 506 21.28 27.43 -9.16
CA GLN A 506 22.34 26.53 -9.56
C GLN A 506 23.40 27.30 -10.38
N LEU A 507 24.64 26.83 -10.30
CA LEU A 507 25.75 27.40 -11.06
C LEU A 507 25.75 26.92 -12.53
N VAL A 508 24.98 25.86 -12.81
CA VAL A 508 24.78 25.25 -14.14
C VAL A 508 23.61 25.91 -14.85
#